data_AF-A0A353LHZ6-F1
#
_entry.id   AF-A0A353LHZ6-F1
#
_cell.length_a   1.000
_cell.length_b   1.000
_cell.length_c   1.000
_cell.angle_alpha   90.00
_cell.angle_beta   90.00
_cell.angle_gamma   90.00
#
_symmetry.space_group_name_H-M   'P 1'
#
loop_
_entity.id
_entity.type
_entity.pdbx_description
1 polymer ?
#
loop_
_entity_poly.entity_id
_entity_poly.type
_entity_poly.pdbx_seq_one_letter_code
_entity_poly.pdbx_strand_id
1 'polypeptide(L)' 'EFRIFFIYDGNTIVVLLNCFKKKTQKTPQNEIEKAIRLKNEYYERKED' A
#
# COMPACT_ATOMS: atom_id res chain seq x y z
N GLU A 1 2.57 5.50 -17.01
CA GLU A 1 1.46 5.53 -16.03
C GLU A 1 1.98 5.11 -14.66
N PHE A 2 1.55 5.77 -13.59
CA PHE A 2 1.90 5.43 -12.20
C PHE A 2 0.68 4.86 -11.50
N ARG A 3 0.90 3.90 -10.60
CA ARG A 3 -0.12 3.37 -9.71
C ARG A 3 0.36 3.53 -8.27
N ILE A 4 -0.53 4.04 -7.44
CA ILE A 4 -0.28 4.30 -6.03
C ILE A 4 -1.14 3.34 -5.22
N PHE A 5 -0.52 2.65 -4.28
CA PHE A 5 -1.22 1.91 -3.24
C PHE A 5 -1.43 2.83 -2.04
N PHE A 6 -2.67 2.87 -1.59
CA PHE A 6 -3.08 3.58 -0.40
C PHE A 6 -3.98 2.68 0.44
N ILE A 7 -4.03 2.96 1.73
CA ILE A 7 -4.95 2.35 2.67
C ILE A 7 -5.82 3.45 3.29
N TYR A 8 -7.07 3.12 3.55
CA TYR A 8 -7.94 3.96 4.36
C TYR A 8 -7.77 3.57 5.81
N ASP A 9 -7.41 4.55 6.62
CA ASP A 9 -7.33 4.42 8.06
C ASP A 9 -8.55 5.15 8.66
N GLY A 10 -9.61 4.39 8.90
CA GLY A 10 -10.94 4.93 9.22
C GLY A 10 -11.58 5.67 8.04
N ASN A 11 -12.36 6.72 8.34
CA ASN A 11 -13.12 7.47 7.33
C ASN A 11 -12.42 8.76 6.86
N THR A 12 -11.35 9.19 7.52
CA THR A 12 -10.79 10.53 7.33
C THR A 12 -9.31 10.53 6.93
N ILE A 13 -8.59 9.42 7.12
CA ILE A 13 -7.15 9.35 6.87
C ILE A 13 -6.88 8.43 5.69
N VAL A 14 -6.15 8.96 4.70
CA VAL A 14 -5.63 8.20 3.57
C VAL A 14 -4.13 8.10 3.73
N VAL A 15 -3.61 6.89 3.93
CA VAL A 15 -2.18 6.65 4.06
C VAL A 15 -1.67 6.11 2.74
N LEU A 16 -0.78 6.85 2.09
CA LEU A 16 -0.10 6.42 0.87
C LEU A 16 1.09 5.54 1.26
N LEU A 17 1.10 4.29 0.82
CA LEU A 17 2.15 3.33 1.18
C LEU A 17 3.27 3.30 0.14
N ASN A 18 2.91 3.05 -1.12
CA ASN A 18 3.89 2.77 -2.16
C ASN A 18 3.40 3.22 -3.54
N CYS A 19 4.28 3.84 -4.31
CA CYS A 19 4.02 4.27 -5.68
C CYS A 19 4.96 3.51 -6.62
N PHE A 20 4.40 2.86 -7.64
CA PHE A 20 5.19 2.14 -8.63
C PHE A 20 4.85 2.59 -10.05
N LYS A 21 5.89 2.64 -10.89
CA LYS A 21 5.72 2.86 -12.33
C LYS A 21 5.19 1.57 -12.94
N LYS A 22 4.07 1.66 -13.67
CA LYS A 22 3.48 0.51 -14.38
C LYS A 22 4.48 0.02 -15.43
N LYS A 23 5.15 -1.10 -15.13
CA LYS A 23 6.07 -1.79 -16.05
C LYS A 23 5.37 -2.89 -16.85
N THR A 24 4.31 -3.47 -16.31
CA THR A 24 3.56 -4.59 -16.90
C THR A 24 2.06 -4.35 -16.83
N GLN A 25 1.28 -4.99 -17.71
CA GLN A 25 -0.19 -4.91 -17.72
C GLN A 25 -0.79 -5.39 -16.38
N LYS A 26 -0.24 -6.49 -15.86
CA LYS A 26 -0.59 -7.07 -14.56
C LYS A 26 0.20 -6.40 -13.46
N THR A 27 -0.46 -6.19 -12.32
CA THR A 27 0.20 -5.75 -11.09
C THR A 27 1.17 -6.83 -10.63
N PRO A 28 2.47 -6.53 -10.50
CA PRO A 28 3.45 -7.50 -10.02
C PRO A 28 3.09 -7.95 -8.61
N GLN A 29 3.05 -9.27 -8.40
CA GLN A 29 2.63 -9.90 -7.15
C GLN A 29 3.48 -9.46 -5.96
N ASN A 30 4.78 -9.22 -6.21
CA ASN A 30 5.74 -8.70 -5.25
C ASN A 30 5.32 -7.34 -4.65
N GLU A 31 4.74 -6.44 -5.45
CA GLU A 31 4.30 -5.13 -4.96
C GLU A 31 3.02 -5.25 -4.11
N ILE A 32 2.16 -6.23 -4.43
CA ILE A 32 0.96 -6.53 -3.64
C ILE A 32 1.36 -7.06 -2.26
N GLU A 33 2.28 -8.02 -2.21
CA GLU A 33 2.76 -8.61 -0.96
C GLU A 33 3.44 -7.56 -0.08
N LYS A 34 4.23 -6.67 -0.70
CA LYS A 34 4.85 -5.53 -0.02
C LYS A 34 3.81 -4.55 0.55
N ALA A 35 2.74 -4.26 -0.19
CA ALA A 35 1.67 -3.40 0.29
C ALA A 35 0.92 -4.02 1.49
N ILE A 36 0.69 -5.34 1.48
CA ILE A 36 0.07 -6.06 2.60
C ILE A 36 0.96 -6.00 3.85
N ARG A 37 2.27 -6.24 3.70
CA ARG A 37 3.22 -6.16 4.81
C ARG A 37 3.28 -4.75 5.41
N LEU A 38 3.35 -3.72 4.57
CA LEU A 38 3.34 -2.32 5.00
C LEU A 38 2.03 -1.95 5.71
N LYS A 39 0.89 -2.48 5.25
CA LYS A 39 -0.40 -2.30 5.92
C LYS A 39 -0.35 -2.88 7.33
N ASN A 40 0.10 -4.13 7.48
CA ASN A 40 0.16 -4.78 8.79
C ASN A 40 1.10 -4.04 9.74
N GLU A 41 2.29 -3.65 9.27
CA GLU A 41 3.26 -2.89 10.06
C GLU A 41 2.69 -1.52 10.51
N TYR A 42 1.89 -0.85 9.66
CA TYR A 42 1.22 0.39 10.03
C TYR A 42 0.17 0.19 11.13
N TYR A 43 -0.63 -0.89 11.07
CA TYR A 43 -1.60 -1.20 12.11
C TYR A 43 -0.93 -1.61 13.42
N GLU A 44 0.11 -2.45 13.37
CA GLU A 44 0.90 -2.83 14.56
C GLU A 44 1.49 -1.61 15.25
N ARG A 45 2.09 -0.67 14.49
CA ARG A 45 2.63 0.59 15.05
C ARG A 45 1.59 1.57 15.57
N LYS A 46 0.34 1.41 15.19
CA LYS A 46 -0.76 2.30 15.63
C LYS A 46 -1.42 1.79 16.91
N GLU A 47 -1.36 0.49 17.17
CA GLU A 47 -1.86 -0.13 18.41
C GLU A 47 -0.87 -0.05 19.58
N ASP A 48 0.42 0.22 19.33
CA ASP A 48 1.46 0.55 20.32
C ASP A 48 1.48 2.05 20.66
#